data_AF-A0A7V6XL68-F1
#
_entry.id   AF-A0A7V6XL68-F1
#
_cell.length_a   1.000
_cell.length_b   1.000
_cell.length_c   1.000
_cell.angle_alpha   90.00
_cell.angle_beta   90.00
_cell.angle_gamma   90.00
#
_symmetry.space_group_name_H-M   'P 1'
#
loop_
_entity.id
_entity.type
_entity.pdbx_description
1 polymer ?
#
loop_
_entity_poly.entity_id
_entity_poly.type
_entity_poly.pdbx_seq_one_letter_code
_entity_poly.pdbx_strand_id
1 'polypeptide(L)'
;MEILKKYEMWVYSDGSVVLEECAINDEEEDPIVMVSVDTKVTESWFKYNLMTFTKDSEVFDELKDLPGDFVEIEFLGGRFKGKIDKGAGRIYRLGSMMKFAQEKNELEEGQEVTLLYDKINKVLSVIPEK
;
A
#
# COMPACT_ATOMS: atom_id res chain seq x y z
N MET A 1 -4.83 -26.42 31.37
CA MET A 1 -5.45 -25.11 31.14
C MET A 1 -5.93 -25.13 29.70
N GLU A 2 -7.23 -24.99 29.47
CA GLU A 2 -7.84 -25.12 28.14
C GLU A 2 -8.31 -23.73 27.70
N ILE A 3 -7.91 -23.31 26.49
CA ILE A 3 -8.35 -22.04 25.91
C ILE A 3 -9.73 -22.31 25.29
N LEU A 4 -10.76 -21.60 25.76
CA LEU A 4 -12.15 -21.82 25.34
C LEU A 4 -12.57 -20.93 24.16
N LYS A 5 -11.88 -19.80 23.95
CA LYS A 5 -12.13 -18.82 22.89
C LYS A 5 -10.86 -18.01 22.64
N LYS A 6 -10.61 -17.65 21.37
CA LYS A 6 -9.57 -16.70 20.95
C LYS A 6 -10.28 -15.49 20.32
N TYR A 7 -9.77 -14.30 20.57
CA TYR A 7 -10.26 -13.09 19.91
C TYR A 7 -9.08 -12.28 19.40
N GLU A 8 -9.26 -11.65 18.25
CA GLU A 8 -8.38 -10.61 17.72
C GLU A 8 -9.04 -9.25 17.82
N MET A 9 -8.22 -8.24 18.09
CA MET A 9 -8.66 -6.89 18.36
C MET A 9 -7.80 -5.91 17.58
N TRP A 10 -8.44 -5.16 16.69
CA TRP A 10 -7.81 -4.04 15.98
C TRP A 10 -8.30 -2.72 16.58
N VAL A 11 -7.35 -1.86 16.91
CA VAL A 11 -7.60 -0.51 17.43
C VAL A 11 -7.13 0.50 16.41
N TYR A 12 -8.06 1.29 15.88
CA TYR A 12 -7.79 2.30 14.88
C TYR A 12 -7.47 3.65 15.54
N SER A 13 -6.84 4.55 14.77
CA SER A 13 -6.42 5.87 15.23
C SER A 13 -7.58 6.81 15.61
N ASP A 14 -8.78 6.52 15.12
CA ASP A 14 -10.02 7.20 15.48
C ASP A 14 -10.65 6.65 16.78
N GLY A 15 -10.02 5.65 17.39
CA GLY A 15 -10.51 4.99 18.61
C GLY A 15 -11.55 3.90 18.34
N SER A 16 -11.86 3.60 17.08
CA SER A 16 -12.73 2.48 16.73
C SER A 16 -12.03 1.17 17.07
N VAL A 17 -12.80 0.22 17.62
CA VAL A 17 -12.32 -1.12 17.97
C VAL A 17 -13.15 -2.14 17.24
N VAL A 18 -12.48 -3.04 16.52
CA VAL A 18 -13.09 -4.22 15.90
C VAL A 18 -12.59 -5.45 16.63
N LEU A 19 -13.51 -6.37 16.92
CA LEU A 19 -13.27 -7.56 17.71
C LEU A 19 -13.87 -8.76 16.97
N GLU A 20 -13.03 -9.75 16.66
CA GLU A 20 -13.43 -10.95 15.91
C GLU A 20 -13.10 -12.22 16.71
N GLU A 21 -14.02 -13.18 16.75
CA GLU A 21 -13.81 -14.47 17.42
C GLU A 21 -13.08 -15.41 16.45
N CYS A 22 -11.87 -15.83 16.82
CA CYS A 22 -11.01 -16.68 16.00
C CYS A 22 -11.17 -18.17 16.38
N ALA A 23 -10.96 -19.06 15.42
CA ALA A 23 -10.86 -20.50 15.69
C ALA A 23 -9.63 -20.81 16.56
N ILE A 24 -9.76 -21.78 17.48
CA ILE A 24 -8.74 -22.09 18.50
C ILE A 24 -7.59 -22.94 17.94
N ASN A 25 -7.78 -23.57 16.77
CA ASN A 25 -6.88 -24.59 16.22
C ASN A 25 -6.39 -24.34 14.79
N ASP A 26 -6.63 -23.16 14.24
CA ASP A 26 -6.08 -22.83 12.94
C ASP A 26 -4.77 -22.06 13.14
N GLU A 27 -3.64 -22.73 12.85
CA GLU A 27 -2.48 -22.06 12.23
C GLU A 27 -2.87 -21.64 10.79
N GLU A 28 -4.04 -21.01 10.63
CA GLU A 28 -4.30 -20.17 9.47
C GLU A 28 -3.49 -18.91 9.76
N GLU A 29 -2.40 -18.74 9.01
CA GLU A 29 -1.75 -17.44 8.92
C GLU A 29 -2.84 -16.41 8.69
N ASP A 30 -3.01 -15.47 9.62
CA ASP A 30 -3.94 -14.36 9.48
C ASP A 30 -3.81 -13.84 8.05
N PRO A 31 -4.89 -13.74 7.27
CA PRO A 31 -4.78 -13.30 5.89
C PRO A 31 -4.14 -11.92 5.93
N ILE A 32 -2.87 -11.80 5.53
CA ILE A 32 -2.09 -10.57 5.62
C ILE A 32 -2.90 -9.49 4.90
N VAL A 33 -3.56 -8.62 5.66
CA VAL A 33 -4.50 -7.62 5.14
C VAL A 33 -3.75 -6.49 4.44
N MET A 34 -2.52 -6.26 4.88
CA MET A 34 -1.67 -5.15 4.49
C MET A 34 -0.31 -5.70 4.09
N VAL A 35 0.15 -5.41 2.88
CA VAL A 35 1.52 -5.74 2.44
C VAL A 35 2.29 -4.47 2.21
N SER A 36 3.57 -4.46 2.60
CA SER A 36 4.42 -3.28 2.48
C SER A 36 5.70 -3.58 1.74
N VAL A 37 6.19 -2.59 0.99
CA VAL A 37 7.55 -2.63 0.45
C VAL A 37 8.20 -1.27 0.60
N ASP A 38 9.42 -1.28 1.14
CA ASP A 38 10.23 -0.07 1.23
C ASP A 38 10.93 0.16 -0.11
N THR A 39 10.89 1.40 -0.56
CA THR A 39 11.52 1.81 -1.81
C THR A 39 12.07 3.22 -1.69
N LYS A 40 12.70 3.69 -2.76
CA LYS A 40 13.22 5.05 -2.85
C LYS A 40 12.50 5.81 -3.93
N VAL A 41 12.21 7.07 -3.66
CA VAL A 41 11.75 8.01 -4.68
C VAL A 41 12.89 8.17 -5.68
N THR A 42 12.60 7.95 -6.96
CA THR A 42 13.58 8.09 -8.04
C THR A 42 13.23 9.26 -8.94
N GLU A 43 14.17 9.73 -9.75
CA GLU A 43 13.92 10.74 -10.79
C GLU A 43 12.69 10.38 -11.67
N SER A 44 12.43 9.08 -11.87
CA SER A 44 11.31 8.59 -12.69
C SER A 44 9.94 8.96 -12.13
N TRP A 45 9.81 9.11 -10.81
CA TRP A 45 8.56 9.52 -10.18
C TRP A 45 8.21 10.93 -10.64
N PHE A 46 9.16 11.87 -10.55
CA PHE A 46 8.92 13.27 -10.91
C PHE A 46 8.92 13.51 -12.42
N LYS A 47 9.86 12.90 -13.16
CA LYS A 47 10.07 13.18 -14.58
C LYS A 47 9.10 12.45 -15.49
N TYR A 48 8.76 11.21 -15.13
CA TYR A 48 7.92 10.34 -15.95
C TYR A 48 6.58 10.01 -15.29
N ASN A 49 6.31 10.51 -14.07
CA ASN A 49 5.10 10.19 -13.31
C ASN A 49 4.91 8.67 -13.20
N LEU A 50 6.03 8.01 -12.90
CA LEU A 50 6.21 6.56 -12.98
C LEU A 50 6.87 6.05 -11.70
N MET A 51 6.19 5.12 -11.05
CA MET A 51 6.72 4.33 -9.95
C MET A 51 7.07 2.93 -10.46
N THR A 52 8.27 2.46 -10.13
CA THR A 52 8.70 1.09 -10.42
C THR A 52 8.98 0.41 -9.09
N PHE A 53 8.50 -0.81 -8.95
CA PHE A 53 8.72 -1.67 -7.80
C PHE A 53 9.25 -3.02 -8.28
N THR A 54 9.89 -3.76 -7.39
CA THR A 54 10.54 -5.02 -7.76
C THR A 54 9.46 -6.11 -7.92
N LYS A 55 9.66 -6.99 -8.90
CA LYS A 55 8.67 -8.04 -9.24
C LYS A 55 8.59 -9.17 -8.21
N ASP A 56 9.53 -9.21 -7.29
CA ASP A 56 9.61 -10.11 -6.15
C ASP A 56 9.01 -9.48 -4.87
N SER A 57 8.48 -8.26 -4.93
CA SER A 57 7.80 -7.64 -3.79
C SER A 57 6.38 -8.17 -3.60
N GLU A 58 5.96 -8.33 -2.35
CA GLU A 58 4.58 -8.75 -2.03
C GLU A 58 3.54 -7.77 -2.60
N VAL A 59 3.85 -6.47 -2.61
CA VAL A 59 3.01 -5.45 -3.25
C VAL A 59 2.84 -5.73 -4.75
N PHE A 60 3.87 -6.21 -5.46
CA PHE A 60 3.72 -6.59 -6.87
C PHE A 60 2.75 -7.75 -7.04
N ASP A 61 2.84 -8.76 -6.18
CA ASP A 61 1.99 -9.94 -6.23
C ASP A 61 0.52 -9.60 -6.00
N GLU A 62 0.23 -8.63 -5.14
CA GLU A 62 -1.14 -8.14 -4.96
C GLU A 62 -1.63 -7.30 -6.14
N LEU A 63 -0.79 -6.40 -6.65
CA LEU A 63 -1.17 -5.49 -7.73
C LEU A 63 -1.33 -6.17 -9.09
N LYS A 64 -0.59 -7.26 -9.36
CA LYS A 64 -0.74 -8.02 -10.62
C LYS A 64 -2.10 -8.73 -10.67
N ASP A 65 -2.63 -9.14 -9.54
CA ASP A 65 -3.87 -9.92 -9.43
C ASP A 65 -5.13 -9.04 -9.29
N LEU A 66 -4.95 -7.72 -9.17
CA LEU A 66 -6.06 -6.76 -9.18
C LEU A 66 -6.93 -6.89 -10.44
N PRO A 67 -8.28 -6.91 -10.29
CA PRO A 67 -9.18 -6.88 -11.43
C PRO A 67 -9.12 -5.52 -12.11
N GLY A 68 -8.61 -5.49 -13.34
CA GLY A 68 -8.43 -4.29 -14.14
C GLY A 68 -6.99 -3.76 -14.19
N ASP A 69 -6.86 -2.54 -14.71
CA ASP A 69 -5.57 -1.90 -14.97
C ASP A 69 -5.27 -0.73 -14.04
N PHE A 70 -6.09 -0.48 -13.02
CA PHE A 70 -5.98 0.72 -12.19
C PHE A 70 -5.90 0.40 -10.71
N VAL A 71 -5.16 1.24 -9.98
CA VAL A 71 -5.05 1.23 -8.52
C VAL A 71 -5.36 2.62 -7.99
N GLU A 72 -6.09 2.68 -6.87
CA GLU A 72 -6.22 3.92 -6.10
C GLU A 72 -4.98 4.11 -5.24
N ILE A 73 -4.47 5.33 -5.21
CA ILE A 73 -3.24 5.67 -4.51
C ILE A 73 -3.56 6.76 -3.51
N GLU A 74 -3.20 6.56 -2.26
CA GLU A 74 -3.36 7.54 -1.21
C GLU A 74 -2.00 8.15 -0.86
N PHE A 75 -1.94 9.48 -0.81
CA PHE A 75 -0.73 10.21 -0.42
C PHE A 75 -1.12 11.47 0.34
N LEU A 76 -0.73 11.53 1.62
CA LEU A 76 -1.04 12.63 2.56
C LEU A 76 -2.52 13.03 2.57
N GLY A 77 -3.41 12.03 2.58
CA GLY A 77 -4.86 12.22 2.56
C GLY A 77 -5.45 12.59 1.19
N GLY A 78 -4.62 12.81 0.17
CA GLY A 78 -5.05 12.93 -1.22
C GLY A 78 -5.25 11.56 -1.84
N ARG A 79 -6.27 11.41 -2.68
CA ARG A 79 -6.51 10.19 -3.47
C ARG A 79 -6.28 10.43 -4.96
N PHE A 80 -5.53 9.52 -5.56
CA PHE A 80 -5.07 9.58 -6.93
C PHE A 80 -5.32 8.24 -7.61
N LYS A 81 -5.33 8.24 -8.94
CA LYS A 81 -5.52 7.03 -9.72
C LYS A 81 -4.28 6.74 -10.55
N GLY A 82 -3.63 5.61 -10.28
CA GLY A 82 -2.54 5.08 -11.09
C GLY A 82 -3.03 4.03 -12.06
N LYS A 83 -2.32 3.89 -13.19
CA LYS A 83 -2.49 2.75 -14.10
C LYS A 83 -1.36 1.76 -13.87
N ILE A 84 -1.69 0.48 -13.71
CA ILE A 84 -0.75 -0.61 -13.44
C ILE A 84 -0.25 -1.16 -14.78
N ASP A 85 1.05 -1.31 -14.92
CA ASP A 85 1.70 -2.16 -15.92
C ASP A 85 2.19 -3.44 -15.23
N LYS A 86 1.36 -4.47 -15.32
CA LYS A 86 1.58 -5.78 -14.68
C LYS A 86 2.81 -6.49 -15.25
N GLY A 87 3.11 -6.28 -16.54
CA GLY A 87 4.26 -6.90 -17.19
C GLY A 87 5.59 -6.31 -16.74
N ALA A 88 5.59 -5.02 -16.36
CA ALA A 88 6.79 -4.29 -16.00
C ALA A 88 6.97 -4.06 -14.49
N GLY A 89 5.94 -4.29 -13.66
CA GLY A 89 5.99 -3.98 -12.22
C GLY A 89 6.02 -2.47 -11.97
N ARG A 90 5.12 -1.75 -12.64
CA ARG A 90 5.11 -0.29 -12.64
C ARG A 90 3.72 0.27 -12.46
N ILE A 91 3.64 1.46 -11.87
CA ILE A 91 2.45 2.29 -11.86
C ILE A 91 2.79 3.61 -12.57
N TYR A 92 1.97 4.00 -13.54
CA TYR A 92 2.13 5.22 -14.31
C TYR A 92 0.88 6.10 -14.25
N ARG A 93 0.94 7.28 -14.88
CA ARG A 93 -0.06 8.35 -14.79
C ARG A 93 -0.16 9.00 -13.41
N LEU A 94 0.95 9.05 -12.68
CA LEU A 94 1.03 9.67 -11.35
C LEU A 94 1.08 11.21 -11.36
N GLY A 95 0.78 11.86 -12.49
CA GLY A 95 1.01 13.30 -12.67
C GLY A 95 0.29 14.18 -11.63
N SER A 96 -0.96 13.84 -11.31
CA SER A 96 -1.72 14.55 -10.28
C SER A 96 -1.13 14.36 -8.88
N MET A 97 -0.65 13.16 -8.57
CA MET A 97 -0.01 12.86 -7.28
C MET A 97 1.32 13.59 -7.16
N MET A 98 2.15 13.54 -8.20
CA MET A 98 3.47 14.20 -8.22
C MET A 98 3.35 15.71 -8.09
N LYS A 99 2.40 16.33 -8.81
CA LYS A 99 2.11 17.75 -8.68
C LYS A 99 1.70 18.09 -7.23
N PHE A 100 0.81 17.30 -6.65
CA PHE A 100 0.38 17.50 -5.26
C PHE A 100 1.54 17.34 -4.27
N ALA A 101 2.41 16.35 -4.46
CA ALA A 101 3.59 16.15 -3.60
C ALA A 101 4.59 17.32 -3.69
N GLN A 102 4.82 17.86 -4.89
CA GLN A 102 5.63 19.05 -5.10
C GLN A 102 5.02 20.30 -4.43
N GLU A 103 3.70 20.47 -4.52
CA GLU A 103 2.99 21.57 -3.85
C GLU A 103 3.07 21.47 -2.31
N LYS A 104 3.19 20.27 -1.77
CA LYS A 104 3.34 20.02 -0.33
C LYS A 104 4.79 20.04 0.16
N ASN A 105 5.76 19.88 -0.74
CA ASN A 105 7.18 19.72 -0.43
C ASN A 105 7.45 18.51 0.50
N GLU A 106 6.80 17.39 0.20
CA GLU A 106 6.80 16.18 1.05
C GLU A 106 7.38 14.94 0.35
N LEU A 107 7.91 15.10 -0.87
CA LEU A 107 8.68 14.07 -1.57
C LEU A 107 9.92 14.70 -2.22
N GLU A 108 11.06 14.09 -1.97
CA GLU A 108 12.34 14.45 -2.60
C GLU A 108 12.99 13.22 -3.27
N GLU A 109 13.81 13.45 -4.29
CA GLU A 109 14.55 12.34 -4.92
C GLU A 109 15.53 11.71 -3.92
N GLY A 110 15.53 10.38 -3.87
CA GLY A 110 16.35 9.59 -2.95
C GLY A 110 15.71 9.35 -1.58
N GLN A 111 14.60 10.01 -1.27
CA GLN A 111 13.86 9.80 -0.02
C GLN A 111 13.34 8.35 0.06
N GLU A 112 13.44 7.76 1.25
CA GLU A 112 12.88 6.45 1.55
C GLU A 112 11.37 6.58 1.76
N VAL A 113 10.62 5.66 1.16
CA VAL A 113 9.15 5.64 1.21
C VAL A 113 8.68 4.20 1.35
N THR A 114 7.71 3.98 2.21
CA THR A 114 7.01 2.70 2.30
C THR A 114 5.77 2.76 1.41
N LEU A 115 5.65 1.78 0.52
CA LEU A 115 4.42 1.52 -0.22
C LEU A 115 3.62 0.49 0.56
N LEU A 116 2.44 0.87 1.03
CA LEU A 116 1.57 0.01 1.84
C LEU A 116 0.29 -0.26 1.06
N TYR A 117 0.06 -1.51 0.66
CA TYR A 117 -1.13 -1.90 -0.06
C TYR A 117 -2.15 -2.56 0.88
N ASP A 118 -3.33 -1.95 0.94
CA ASP A 118 -4.49 -2.46 1.65
C ASP A 118 -5.30 -3.37 0.72
N LYS A 119 -5.35 -4.68 1.03
CA LYS A 119 -6.02 -5.67 0.19
C LYS A 119 -7.55 -5.56 0.23
N ILE A 120 -8.11 -5.06 1.33
CA ILE A 120 -9.56 -4.90 1.52
C ILE A 120 -10.03 -3.70 0.71
N ASN A 121 -9.39 -2.55 0.91
CA ASN A 121 -9.78 -1.30 0.28
C ASN A 121 -9.21 -1.14 -1.14
N LYS A 122 -8.23 -1.97 -1.51
CA LYS A 122 -7.52 -1.93 -2.81
C LYS A 122 -6.85 -0.58 -3.06
N VAL A 123 -6.29 -0.01 -1.99
CA VAL A 123 -5.62 1.28 -1.99
C VAL A 123 -4.14 1.08 -1.71
N LEU A 124 -3.30 1.71 -2.52
CA LEU A 124 -1.85 1.79 -2.30
C LEU A 124 -1.52 3.11 -1.62
N SER A 125 -1.11 3.07 -0.36
CA SER A 125 -0.65 4.25 0.36
C SER A 125 0.86 4.46 0.13
N VAL A 126 1.24 5.71 -0.14
CA VAL A 126 2.64 6.13 -0.24
C VAL A 126 2.98 6.89 1.03
N ILE A 127 3.88 6.34 1.84
CA ILE A 127 4.24 6.88 3.16
C ILE A 127 5.71 7.31 3.14
N PRO A 128 6.01 8.61 3.13
CA PRO A 128 7.38 9.08 3.22
C PRO A 128 7.98 8.78 4.59
N GLU A 129 9.19 8.24 4.62
CA GLU A 129 9.99 8.16 5.83
C GLU A 129 10.61 9.52 6.13
N LYS A 130 10.74 9.84 7.43
CA LYS A 130 11.24 11.13 7.93
C LYS A 130 12.73 11.08 8.23
#